data_AF-A0A7Z8DWM4-F1
#
_entry.id   AF-A0A7Z8DWM4-F1
#
_cell.length_a   1.000
_cell.length_b   1.000
_cell.length_c   1.000
_cell.angle_alpha   90.00
_cell.angle_beta   90.00
_cell.angle_gamma   90.00
#
_symmetry.space_group_name_H-M   'P 1'
#
loop_
_entity.id
_entity.type
_entity.pdbx_description
1 polymer ?
#
loop_
_entity_poly.entity_id
_entity_poly.type
_entity_poly.pdbx_seq_one_letter_code
_entity_poly.pdbx_strand_id
1 'polypeptide(L)'
;AIDVLIETQGEVCLLPLPGDAAERLFPSVRFRVRERSRHKSALVMQKYSRQQAREAEQKARAYQALVAQAEIELAFHSPETVGSWHARWSDRVAEHDLETLFWQWGERFP
;
A
#
# COMPACT_ATOMS: atom_id res chain seq x y z
N ALA A 1 -29.66 14.48 -35.73
CA ALA A 1 -28.49 15.03 -35.01
C ALA A 1 -28.90 15.74 -33.72
N ILE A 2 -29.81 16.73 -33.78
CA ILE A 2 -30.34 17.38 -32.57
C ILE A 2 -31.14 16.43 -31.69
N ASP A 3 -32.00 15.57 -32.26
CA ASP A 3 -32.80 14.63 -31.47
C ASP A 3 -31.92 13.71 -30.63
N VAL A 4 -30.84 13.18 -31.21
CA VAL A 4 -29.83 12.37 -30.50
C VAL A 4 -29.14 13.17 -29.39
N LEU A 5 -28.82 14.45 -29.62
CA LEU A 5 -28.23 15.31 -28.59
C LEU A 5 -29.20 15.53 -27.42
N ILE A 6 -30.50 15.72 -27.70
CA ILE A 6 -31.55 15.91 -26.69
C ILE A 6 -31.83 14.62 -25.93
N GLU A 7 -31.99 13.50 -26.63
CA GLU A 7 -32.22 12.17 -26.06
C GLU A 7 -31.08 11.75 -25.12
N THR A 8 -29.84 12.06 -25.49
CA THR A 8 -28.66 11.79 -24.66
C THR A 8 -28.35 12.91 -23.67
N GLN A 9 -29.19 13.93 -23.58
CA GLN A 9 -29.02 15.11 -22.74
C GLN A 9 -27.63 15.76 -22.88
N GLY A 10 -27.04 15.74 -24.08
CA GLY A 10 -25.71 16.30 -24.33
C GLY A 10 -24.54 15.33 -24.15
N GLU A 11 -24.77 14.04 -23.86
CA GLU A 11 -23.68 13.06 -23.79
C GLU A 11 -23.11 12.70 -25.18
N VAL A 12 -23.91 12.81 -26.25
CA VAL A 12 -23.48 12.52 -27.63
C VAL A 12 -23.75 13.73 -28.53
N CYS A 13 -22.69 14.35 -29.05
CA CYS A 13 -22.77 15.42 -30.05
C CYS A 13 -22.31 14.91 -31.42
N LEU A 14 -23.21 14.92 -32.40
CA LEU A 14 -22.94 14.45 -33.76
C LEU A 14 -22.88 15.62 -34.74
N LEU A 15 -22.00 15.52 -35.73
CA LEU A 15 -21.97 16.47 -36.86
C LEU A 15 -23.34 16.48 -37.60
N PRO A 16 -23.76 17.62 -38.16
CA PRO A 16 -23.01 18.87 -38.34
C PRO A 16 -23.09 19.85 -37.15
N LEU A 17 -23.50 19.38 -35.95
CA LEU A 17 -23.58 20.26 -34.79
C LEU A 17 -22.20 20.85 -34.42
N PRO A 18 -22.15 22.12 -34.01
CA PRO A 18 -20.94 22.70 -33.45
C PRO A 18 -20.42 21.87 -32.27
N GLY A 19 -19.11 21.69 -32.16
CA GLY A 19 -18.50 20.86 -31.12
C GLY A 19 -18.80 21.33 -29.69
N ASP A 20 -19.13 22.62 -29.52
CA ASP A 20 -19.52 23.25 -28.24
C ASP A 20 -21.04 23.22 -27.98
N ALA A 21 -21.86 22.73 -28.91
CA ALA A 21 -23.32 22.74 -28.78
C ALA A 21 -23.80 21.94 -27.55
N ALA A 22 -23.21 20.77 -27.31
CA ALA A 22 -23.47 19.96 -26.12
C ALA A 22 -23.08 20.70 -24.83
N GLU A 23 -21.96 21.42 -24.84
CA GLU A 23 -21.47 22.14 -23.68
C GLU A 23 -22.35 23.35 -23.32
N ARG A 24 -22.88 24.04 -24.33
CA ARG A 24 -23.75 25.22 -24.17
C ARG A 24 -25.16 24.86 -23.75
N LEU A 25 -25.71 23.77 -24.29
CA LEU A 25 -27.08 23.34 -24.02
C LEU A 25 -27.18 22.45 -22.77
N PHE A 26 -26.12 21.68 -22.46
CA PHE A 26 -26.09 20.73 -21.35
C PHE A 26 -24.82 20.90 -20.48
N PRO A 27 -24.64 22.06 -19.83
CA PRO A 27 -23.42 22.36 -19.05
C PRO A 27 -23.19 21.38 -17.88
N SER A 28 -24.26 20.82 -17.32
CA SER A 28 -24.20 19.83 -16.23
C SER A 28 -23.57 18.50 -16.64
N VAL A 29 -23.63 18.12 -17.92
CA VAL A 29 -23.01 16.88 -18.41
C VAL A 29 -21.49 16.95 -18.34
N ARG A 30 -20.88 18.08 -18.73
CA ARG A 30 -19.43 18.27 -18.57
C ARG A 30 -19.01 18.18 -17.11
N PHE A 31 -19.78 18.80 -16.22
CA PHE A 31 -19.53 18.73 -14.79
C PHE A 31 -19.59 17.28 -14.29
N ARG A 32 -20.66 16.54 -14.61
CA ARG A 32 -20.79 15.11 -14.28
C ARG A 32 -19.63 14.26 -14.81
N VAL A 33 -19.21 14.47 -16.05
CA VAL A 33 -18.08 13.73 -16.66
C VAL A 33 -16.77 14.05 -15.93
N ARG A 34 -16.51 15.32 -15.62
CA ARG A 34 -15.32 15.73 -14.84
C ARG A 34 -15.34 15.16 -13.43
N GLU A 35 -16.48 15.22 -12.73
CA GLU A 35 -16.65 14.64 -11.40
C GLU A 35 -16.47 13.12 -11.41
N ARG A 36 -17.03 12.42 -12.39
CA ARG A 36 -16.84 10.97 -12.58
C ARG A 36 -15.37 10.64 -12.81
N SER A 37 -14.68 11.42 -13.65
CA SER A 37 -13.24 11.27 -13.88
C SER A 37 -12.44 11.48 -12.59
N ARG A 38 -12.71 12.57 -11.85
CA ARG A 38 -12.05 12.84 -10.56
C ARG A 38 -12.30 11.73 -9.55
N HIS A 39 -13.53 11.26 -9.43
CA HIS A 39 -13.90 10.18 -8.52
C HIS A 39 -13.19 8.87 -8.90
N LYS A 40 -13.15 8.53 -10.19
CA LYS A 40 -12.41 7.35 -10.68
C LYS A 40 -10.92 7.45 -10.32
N SER A 41 -10.30 8.60 -10.56
CA SER A 41 -8.90 8.83 -10.18
C SER A 41 -8.68 8.70 -8.68
N ALA A 42 -9.57 9.26 -7.85
CA ALA A 42 -9.50 9.16 -6.39
C ALA A 42 -9.61 7.70 -5.91
N LEU A 43 -10.52 6.91 -6.46
CA LEU A 43 -10.66 5.49 -6.15
C LEU A 43 -9.41 4.69 -6.52
N VAL A 44 -8.82 4.97 -7.69
CA VAL A 44 -7.59 4.31 -8.14
C VAL A 44 -6.42 4.63 -7.18
N MET A 45 -6.24 5.91 -6.83
CA MET A 45 -5.22 6.32 -5.86
C MET A 45 -5.43 5.67 -4.49
N GLN A 46 -6.67 5.63 -4.01
CA GLN A 46 -7.00 4.98 -2.74
C GLN A 46 -6.70 3.47 -2.77
N LYS A 47 -7.01 2.79 -3.88
CA LYS A 47 -6.69 1.36 -4.05
C LYS A 47 -5.19 1.12 -3.92
N TYR A 48 -4.36 1.87 -4.64
CA TYR A 48 -2.90 1.71 -4.59
C TYR A 48 -2.32 2.05 -3.22
N SER A 49 -2.81 3.13 -2.59
CA SER A 49 -2.40 3.49 -1.23
C SER A 49 -2.73 2.37 -0.21
N ARG A 50 -3.94 1.80 -0.26
CA ARG A 50 -4.33 0.67 0.60
C ARG A 50 -3.49 -0.57 0.33
N GLN A 51 -3.18 -0.85 -0.94
CA GLN A 51 -2.33 -1.97 -1.31
C GLN A 51 -0.92 -1.80 -0.73
N GLN A 52 -0.29 -0.64 -0.94
CA GLN A 52 1.04 -0.36 -0.41
C GLN A 52 1.08 -0.43 1.12
N ALA A 53 0.07 0.12 1.80
CA ALA A 53 -0.03 0.04 3.25
C ALA A 53 -0.10 -1.41 3.75
N ARG A 54 -0.88 -2.27 3.08
CA ARG A 54 -0.97 -3.70 3.41
C ARG A 54 0.34 -4.43 3.16
N GLU A 55 1.02 -4.16 2.06
CA GLU A 55 2.31 -4.77 1.75
C GLU A 55 3.38 -4.36 2.77
N ALA A 56 3.42 -3.09 3.15
CA ALA A 56 4.31 -2.59 4.19
C ALA A 56 4.01 -3.23 5.56
N GLU A 57 2.73 -3.35 5.93
CA GLU A 57 2.31 -4.00 7.17
C GLU A 57 2.65 -5.50 7.16
N GLN A 58 2.42 -6.20 6.05
CA GLN A 58 2.80 -7.61 5.91
C GLN A 58 4.30 -7.80 6.04
N LYS A 59 5.10 -6.95 5.40
CA LYS A 59 6.57 -6.98 5.53
C LYS A 59 7.00 -6.73 6.97
N ALA A 60 6.40 -5.75 7.65
CA ALA A 60 6.70 -5.45 9.05
C ALA A 60 6.34 -6.64 9.97
N ARG A 61 5.18 -7.26 9.78
CA ARG A 61 4.77 -8.45 10.55
C ARG A 61 5.68 -9.65 10.29
N ALA A 62 6.05 -9.89 9.03
CA ALA A 62 6.98 -10.97 8.67
C ALA A 62 8.35 -10.75 9.32
N TYR A 63 8.83 -9.51 9.33
CA TYR A 63 10.07 -9.15 10.03
C TYR A 63 9.97 -9.36 11.55
N GLN A 64 8.89 -8.88 12.18
CA GLN A 64 8.66 -9.11 13.61
C GLN A 64 8.59 -10.59 13.96
N ALA A 65 8.00 -11.43 13.10
CA ALA A 65 7.99 -12.88 13.29
C ALA A 65 9.39 -13.49 13.20
N LEU A 66 10.27 -12.99 12.32
CA LEU A 66 11.68 -13.42 12.27
C LEU A 66 12.42 -13.04 13.55
N VAL A 67 12.25 -11.81 14.04
CA VAL A 67 12.86 -11.36 15.30
C VAL A 67 12.38 -12.23 16.47
N ALA A 68 11.07 -12.47 16.57
CA ALA A 68 10.51 -13.33 17.61
C ALA A 68 11.03 -14.77 17.52
N GLN A 69 11.21 -15.30 16.30
CA GLN A 69 11.80 -16.62 16.11
C GLN A 69 13.26 -16.67 16.57
N ALA A 70 14.04 -15.62 16.28
CA ALA A 70 15.41 -15.50 16.74
C ALA A 70 15.48 -15.44 18.28
N GLU A 71 14.60 -14.68 18.93
CA GLU A 71 14.48 -14.60 20.38
C GLU A 71 14.13 -15.97 21.01
N ILE A 72 13.14 -16.66 20.45
CA ILE A 72 12.76 -18.01 20.90
C ILE A 72 13.96 -18.96 20.79
N GLU A 73 14.67 -18.95 19.67
CA GLU A 73 15.86 -19.79 19.45
C GLU A 73 16.98 -19.43 20.45
N LEU A 74 17.21 -18.13 20.69
CA LEU A 74 18.21 -17.62 21.63
C LEU A 74 18.01 -18.15 23.05
N ALA A 75 16.74 -18.33 23.47
CA ALA A 75 16.43 -18.86 24.79
C ALA A 75 16.96 -20.28 25.05
N PHE A 76 17.34 -21.03 24.01
CA PHE A 76 17.91 -22.39 24.09
C PHE A 76 19.44 -22.42 23.95
N HIS A 77 20.08 -21.27 23.71
CA HIS A 77 21.54 -21.17 23.61
C HIS A 77 22.18 -20.89 24.97
N SER A 78 23.48 -21.20 25.05
CA SER A 78 24.39 -20.90 26.16
C SER A 78 25.43 -19.85 25.73
N PRO A 79 26.14 -19.19 26.67
CA PRO A 79 27.23 -18.25 26.35
C PRO A 79 28.29 -18.81 25.40
N GLU A 80 28.55 -20.12 25.44
CA GLU A 80 29.52 -20.77 24.55
C GLU A 80 28.96 -20.99 23.13
N THR A 81 27.64 -21.05 22.97
CA THR A 81 26.98 -21.40 21.70
C THR A 81 26.25 -20.23 21.03
N VAL A 82 26.08 -19.10 21.72
CA VAL A 82 25.39 -17.90 21.23
C VAL A 82 26.04 -17.31 19.96
N GLY A 83 27.35 -17.51 19.77
CA GLY A 83 28.02 -17.10 18.52
C GLY A 83 27.48 -17.81 17.27
N SER A 84 27.02 -19.06 17.40
CA SER A 84 26.39 -19.79 16.29
C SER A 84 24.99 -19.27 15.97
N TRP A 85 24.26 -18.83 17.01
CA TRP A 85 22.98 -18.16 16.87
C TRP A 85 23.15 -16.82 16.14
N HIS A 86 24.11 -15.98 16.55
CA HIS A 86 24.35 -14.68 15.91
C HIS A 86 24.73 -14.85 14.43
N ALA A 87 25.64 -15.78 14.11
CA ALA A 87 26.04 -16.06 12.74
C ALA A 87 24.86 -16.51 11.85
N ARG A 88 23.87 -17.21 12.41
CA ARG A 88 22.68 -17.69 11.70
C ARG A 88 21.63 -16.60 11.45
N TRP A 89 21.56 -15.59 12.31
CA TRP A 89 20.52 -14.55 12.25
C TRP A 89 21.01 -13.20 11.72
N SER A 90 22.32 -12.96 11.66
CA SER A 90 22.94 -11.70 11.18
C SER A 90 22.63 -11.35 9.72
N ASP A 91 22.25 -12.33 8.88
CA ASP A 91 21.81 -12.11 7.49
C ASP A 91 20.31 -11.81 7.37
N ARG A 92 19.52 -12.04 8.43
CA ARG A 92 18.04 -12.04 8.40
C ARG A 92 17.40 -10.99 9.30
N VAL A 93 18.08 -10.62 10.38
CA VAL A 93 17.63 -9.65 11.37
C VAL A 93 18.64 -8.52 11.45
N ALA A 94 18.17 -7.28 11.63
CA ALA A 94 19.04 -6.13 11.76
C ALA A 94 19.92 -6.24 13.02
N GLU A 95 21.18 -5.83 12.90
CA GLU A 95 22.16 -5.95 14.00
C GLU A 95 21.66 -5.32 15.31
N HIS A 96 21.04 -4.15 15.25
CA HIS A 96 20.47 -3.45 16.42
C HIS A 96 19.40 -4.28 17.16
N ASP A 97 18.59 -5.06 16.44
CA ASP A 97 17.59 -5.94 17.04
C ASP A 97 18.26 -7.17 17.66
N LEU A 98 19.29 -7.72 17.00
CA LEU A 98 20.08 -8.83 17.54
C LEU A 98 20.83 -8.45 18.82
N GLU A 99 21.45 -7.27 18.85
CA GLU A 99 22.10 -6.73 20.04
C GLU A 99 21.09 -6.57 21.19
N THR A 100 19.90 -6.05 20.89
CA THR A 100 18.83 -5.90 21.89
C THR A 100 18.44 -7.25 22.49
N LEU A 101 18.23 -8.27 21.65
CA LEU A 101 17.92 -9.63 22.11
C LEU A 101 19.08 -10.23 22.92
N PHE A 102 20.32 -10.05 22.46
CA PHE A 102 21.51 -10.56 23.12
C PHE A 102 21.68 -9.97 24.53
N TRP A 103 21.55 -8.64 24.68
CA TRP A 103 21.67 -7.99 25.98
C TRP A 103 20.56 -8.44 26.94
N GLN A 104 19.30 -8.50 26.48
CA GLN A 104 18.18 -8.99 27.30
C GLN A 104 18.35 -10.44 27.74
N TRP A 105 18.87 -11.30 26.84
CA TRP A 105 19.18 -12.68 27.16
C TRP A 105 20.37 -12.80 28.12
N GLY A 106 21.40 -11.96 27.97
CA GLY A 106 22.61 -11.94 28.78
C GLY A 106 22.35 -11.66 30.26
N GLU A 107 21.36 -10.81 30.58
CA GLU A 107 20.91 -10.53 31.96
C GLU A 107 20.46 -11.79 32.73
N ARG A 108 20.23 -12.92 32.04
CA ARG A 108 19.85 -14.20 32.66
C ARG A 108 21.03 -14.96 33.25
N PHE A 109 22.26 -14.58 32.91
CA PHE A 109 23.48 -15.25 33.35
C PHE A 109 24.25 -14.35 34.34
N PRO A 110 24.71 -14.89 35.47
CA PRO A 110 25.39 -14.13 36.53
C PRO A 110 26.82 -13.71 36.18
#